data_AF-A0A8T4W3U5-F1
#
_entry.id   AF-A0A8T4W3U5-F1
#
_cell.length_a   1.000
_cell.length_b   1.000
_cell.length_c   1.000
_cell.angle_alpha   90.00
_cell.angle_beta   90.00
_cell.angle_gamma   90.00
#
_symmetry.space_group_name_H-M   'P 1'
#
loop_
_entity.id
_entity.type
_entity.pdbx_description
1 polymer ?
#
loop_
_entity_poly.entity_id
_entity_poly.type
_entity_poly.pdbx_seq_one_letter_code
_entity_poly.pdbx_strand_id
1 'polypeptide(L)'
;MMNILTSELWSPYVVGIGIGVLVWISFIISNKAIGCSTAYARTFGMAEKLVRGEKVKEKEYYKKFIPKIDWEWMLVLGIVVGALISSVLSGSFRFENVPLIWKETIGGGPL
;
A
#
# COMPACT_ATOMS: atom_id res chain seq x y z
N MET A 1 -17.04 -18.09 -20.03
CA MET A 1 -15.65 -17.59 -20.06
C MET A 1 -15.36 -17.04 -18.66
N MET A 2 -14.47 -17.66 -17.89
CA MET A 2 -14.07 -17.10 -16.58
C MET A 2 -13.33 -15.79 -16.84
N ASN A 3 -13.98 -14.66 -16.55
CA ASN A 3 -13.30 -13.37 -16.55
C ASN A 3 -12.38 -13.35 -15.32
N ILE A 4 -11.14 -13.80 -15.53
CA ILE A 4 -10.11 -13.88 -14.48
C ILE A 4 -9.95 -12.53 -13.77
N LEU A 5 -10.15 -11.42 -14.49
CA LEU A 5 -10.08 -10.06 -13.99
C LEU A 5 -11.24 -9.65 -13.06
N THR A 6 -12.39 -10.35 -13.11
CA THR A 6 -13.58 -10.05 -12.29
C THR A 6 -13.81 -11.11 -11.20
N SER A 7 -12.92 -12.10 -11.07
CA SER A 7 -13.02 -13.12 -10.04
C SER A 7 -12.60 -12.56 -8.69
N GLU A 8 -13.43 -12.71 -7.66
CA GLU A 8 -13.10 -12.28 -6.28
C GLU A 8 -11.90 -13.05 -5.71
N LEU A 9 -11.74 -14.31 -6.09
CA LEU A 9 -10.68 -15.20 -5.62
C LEU A 9 -9.89 -15.74 -6.81
N TRP A 10 -8.57 -15.66 -6.70
CA TRP A 10 -7.62 -16.22 -7.66
C TRP A 10 -6.93 -17.43 -7.03
N SER A 11 -6.47 -18.36 -7.87
CA SER A 11 -5.68 -19.50 -7.40
C SER A 11 -4.41 -19.02 -6.67
N PRO A 12 -4.14 -19.49 -5.44
CA PRO A 12 -2.97 -19.07 -4.67
C PRO A 12 -1.64 -19.28 -5.41
N TYR A 13 -1.56 -20.28 -6.28
CA TYR A 13 -0.38 -20.55 -7.10
C TYR A 13 -0.13 -19.45 -8.14
N VAL A 14 -1.19 -18.99 -8.80
CA VAL A 14 -1.09 -17.93 -9.82
C VAL A 14 -0.70 -16.60 -9.17
N VAL A 15 -1.34 -16.28 -8.04
CA VAL A 15 -1.01 -15.09 -7.26
C VAL A 15 0.43 -15.16 -6.73
N GLY A 16 0.85 -16.31 -6.21
CA GLY A 16 2.21 -16.53 -5.72
C GLY A 16 3.28 -16.34 -6.80
N ILE A 17 3.06 -16.87 -8.01
CA ILE A 17 3.94 -16.65 -9.17
C ILE A 17 3.99 -15.16 -9.51
N GLY A 18 2.85 -14.47 -9.56
CA GLY A 18 2.79 -13.04 -9.83
C GLY A 18 3.57 -12.20 -8.81
N ILE A 19 3.43 -12.50 -7.53
CA ILE A 19 4.19 -11.83 -6.45
C ILE A 19 5.69 -12.12 -6.60
N GLY A 20 6.08 -13.36 -6.92
CA GLY A 20 7.49 -13.72 -7.15
C GLY A 20 8.13 -12.93 -8.29
N VAL A 21 7.42 -12.80 -9.42
CA VAL A 21 7.88 -11.96 -10.55
C VAL A 21 7.99 -10.50 -10.14
N LEU A 22 7.03 -9.99 -9.36
CA LEU A 22 7.04 -8.60 -8.88
C LEU A 22 8.24 -8.34 -7.94
N VAL A 23 8.61 -9.32 -7.11
CA VAL A 23 9.83 -9.27 -6.29
C VAL A 23 11.08 -9.18 -7.17
N TRP A 24 11.19 -10.00 -8.22
CA TRP A 24 12.33 -9.92 -9.15
C TRP A 24 12.44 -8.56 -9.81
N ILE A 25 11.32 -8.01 -10.29
CA ILE A 25 11.28 -6.67 -10.89
C ILE A 25 11.72 -5.61 -9.86
N SER A 26 11.29 -5.72 -8.61
CA SER A 26 11.72 -4.81 -7.53
C SER A 26 13.23 -4.84 -7.33
N PHE A 27 13.85 -6.03 -7.34
CA PHE A 27 15.30 -6.16 -7.24
C PHE A 27 16.03 -5.61 -8.47
N ILE A 28 15.52 -5.83 -9.68
CA ILE A 28 16.14 -5.32 -10.92
C ILE A 28 16.12 -3.79 -10.95
N ILE A 29 15.00 -3.18 -10.59
CA ILE A 29 14.81 -1.72 -10.72
C ILE A 29 15.42 -0.96 -9.54
N SER A 30 15.22 -1.45 -8.32
CA SER A 30 15.55 -0.70 -7.10
C SER A 30 16.64 -1.34 -6.25
N ASN A 31 17.11 -2.54 -6.60
CA ASN A 31 18.11 -3.31 -5.86
C ASN A 31 17.79 -3.47 -4.36
N LYS A 32 16.49 -3.47 -4.05
CA LYS A 32 15.93 -3.52 -2.70
C LYS A 32 14.72 -4.45 -2.68
N ALA A 33 14.53 -5.13 -1.55
CA ALA A 33 13.34 -5.90 -1.29
C ALA A 33 12.10 -5.00 -1.20
N ILE A 34 10.92 -5.58 -1.43
CA ILE A 34 9.64 -4.87 -1.28
C ILE A 34 9.50 -4.40 0.17
N GLY A 35 9.48 -3.08 0.37
CA GLY A 35 9.36 -2.44 1.68
C GLY A 35 8.20 -1.45 1.73
N CYS A 36 7.26 -1.65 2.66
CA CYS A 36 6.16 -0.71 2.90
C CYS A 36 6.48 0.32 3.99
N SER A 37 7.27 -0.05 5.02
CA SER A 37 7.48 0.77 6.22
C SER A 37 8.22 2.09 5.94
N THR A 38 9.20 2.06 5.04
CA THR A 38 9.96 3.24 4.59
C THR A 38 9.11 4.21 3.78
N ALA A 39 8.17 3.72 2.96
CA ALA A 39 7.23 4.55 2.21
C ALA A 39 6.25 5.29 3.15
N TYR A 40 5.75 4.61 4.19
CA TYR A 40 4.92 5.25 5.23
C TYR A 40 5.69 6.34 5.99
N ALA A 41 6.90 6.03 6.47
CA ALA A 41 7.73 7.00 7.18
C ALA A 41 8.04 8.24 6.33
N ARG A 42 8.31 8.06 5.03
CA ARG A 42 8.54 9.16 4.08
C ARG A 42 7.28 9.98 3.80
N THR A 43 6.11 9.37 3.75
CA THR A 43 4.83 10.08 3.55
C THR A 43 4.53 10.98 4.73
N PHE A 44 4.71 10.50 5.96
CA PHE A 44 4.61 11.34 7.16
C PHE A 44 5.66 12.46 7.15
N GLY A 45 6.90 12.18 6.72
CA GLY A 45 7.92 13.21 6.56
C GLY A 45 7.58 14.28 5.49
N MET A 46 6.92 13.89 4.40
CA MET A 46 6.41 14.83 3.38
C MET A 46 5.27 15.69 3.93
N ALA A 47 4.33 15.08 4.67
CA ALA A 47 3.22 15.79 5.30
C ALA A 47 3.71 16.78 6.38
N GLU A 48 4.66 16.38 7.23
CA GLU A 48 5.23 17.27 8.26
C GLU A 48 5.96 18.47 7.62
N LYS A 49 6.66 18.25 6.50
CA LYS A 49 7.29 19.32 5.71
C LYS A 49 6.27 20.30 5.14
N LEU A 50 5.11 19.82 4.69
CA LEU A 50 4.01 20.64 4.18
C LEU A 50 3.38 21.51 5.28
N VAL A 51 3.31 21.02 6.52
CA VAL A 51 2.71 21.73 7.66
C VAL A 51 3.68 22.72 8.33
N ARG A 52 4.98 22.43 8.40
CA ARG A 52 5.99 23.26 9.11
C ARG A 52 6.96 24.06 8.23
N GLY A 53 6.93 23.90 6.91
CA GLY A 53 7.76 24.66 5.97
C GLY A 53 9.27 24.33 6.04
N GLU A 54 10.12 25.23 5.52
CA GLU A 54 11.56 24.99 5.31
C GLU A 54 12.42 24.82 6.57
N LYS A 55 11.91 25.16 7.77
CA LYS A 55 12.61 24.99 9.05
C LYS A 55 12.86 23.52 9.45
N VAL A 56 12.32 22.57 8.68
CA VAL A 56 12.51 21.12 8.88
C VAL A 56 13.82 20.61 8.26
N LYS A 57 14.43 21.34 7.31
CA LYS A 57 15.69 20.95 6.64
C LYS A 57 16.93 20.94 7.56
N GLU A 58 16.85 21.56 8.75
CA GLU A 58 17.96 21.63 9.70
C GLU A 58 18.04 20.42 10.66
N LYS A 59 17.00 19.58 10.74
CA LYS A 59 17.02 18.40 11.62
C LYS A 59 17.70 17.20 10.95
N GLU A 60 18.65 16.57 11.64
CA GLU A 60 19.38 15.36 11.18
C GLU A 60 18.46 14.22 10.71
N TYR A 61 17.26 14.11 11.28
CA TYR A 61 16.27 13.11 10.90
C TYR A 61 15.79 13.26 9.43
N TYR A 62 15.69 14.50 8.94
CA TYR A 62 15.22 14.82 7.59
C TYR A 62 16.33 14.85 6.53
N LYS A 63 17.61 14.88 6.95
CA LYS A 63 18.74 14.54 6.08
C LYS A 63 18.80 13.03 5.79
N LYS A 64 18.33 12.20 6.73
CA LYS A 64 18.28 10.74 6.60
C LYS A 64 17.07 10.25 5.79
N PHE A 65 15.92 10.90 5.94
CA PHE A 65 14.69 10.63 5.18
C PHE A 65 14.40 11.77 4.22
N ILE A 66 15.22 11.89 3.17
CA ILE A 66 14.97 12.85 2.09
C ILE A 66 13.54 12.57 1.57
N PRO A 67 12.62 13.54 1.62
CA PRO A 67 11.29 13.42 1.04
C PRO A 67 11.43 13.40 -0.49
N LYS A 68 11.81 12.24 -1.01
CA LYS A 68 11.90 11.93 -2.42
C LYS A 68 10.88 10.86 -2.71
N ILE A 69 10.16 11.04 -3.81
CA ILE A 69 9.35 9.97 -4.38
C ILE A 69 10.36 8.91 -4.83
N ASP A 70 10.54 7.90 -3.99
CA ASP A 70 11.40 6.76 -4.26
C ASP A 70 10.54 5.62 -4.83
N TRP A 71 11.19 4.61 -5.39
CA TRP A 71 10.52 3.46 -6.00
C TRP A 71 9.53 2.77 -5.06
N GLU A 72 9.89 2.60 -3.78
CA GLU A 72 9.01 2.03 -2.74
C GLU A 72 7.71 2.82 -2.58
N TRP A 73 7.75 4.14 -2.70
CA TRP A 73 6.56 4.98 -2.59
C TRP A 73 5.64 4.80 -3.81
N MET A 74 6.22 4.71 -5.01
CA MET A 74 5.45 4.40 -6.23
C MET A 74 4.82 3.01 -6.18
N LEU A 75 5.52 2.03 -5.60
CA LEU A 75 5.01 0.68 -5.41
C LEU A 75 3.82 0.65 -4.43
N VAL A 76 3.92 1.32 -3.28
CA VAL A 76 2.80 1.41 -2.33
C VAL A 76 1.60 2.12 -2.96
N LEU A 77 1.83 3.21 -3.69
CA LEU A 77 0.75 3.90 -4.42
C LEU A 77 0.12 2.97 -5.47
N GLY A 78 0.92 2.21 -6.20
CA GLY A 78 0.47 1.20 -7.16
C GLY A 78 -0.37 0.10 -6.51
N ILE A 79 0.00 -0.36 -5.30
CA ILE A 79 -0.78 -1.34 -4.54
C ILE A 79 -2.16 -0.75 -4.17
N VAL A 80 -2.21 0.49 -3.68
CA VAL A 80 -3.47 1.15 -3.31
C VAL A 80 -4.39 1.28 -4.53
N VAL A 81 -3.87 1.81 -5.63
CA VAL A 81 -4.64 1.99 -6.87
C VAL A 81 -5.05 0.65 -7.46
N GLY A 82 -4.14 -0.33 -7.49
CA GLY A 82 -4.41 -1.67 -7.99
C GLY A 82 -5.46 -2.42 -7.18
N ALA A 83 -5.40 -2.34 -5.85
CA ALA A 83 -6.40 -2.92 -4.96
C ALA A 83 -7.78 -2.27 -5.18
N LEU A 84 -7.83 -0.95 -5.34
CA LEU A 84 -9.07 -0.24 -5.63
C LEU A 84 -9.68 -0.70 -6.97
N ILE A 85 -8.89 -0.70 -8.04
CA ILE A 85 -9.34 -1.16 -9.36
C ILE A 85 -9.82 -2.61 -9.29
N SER A 86 -9.08 -3.49 -8.61
CA SER A 86 -9.44 -4.90 -8.43
C SER A 86 -10.77 -5.06 -7.68
N SER A 87 -10.98 -4.30 -6.59
CA SER A 87 -12.22 -4.34 -5.81
C SER A 87 -13.44 -3.85 -6.60
N VAL A 88 -13.26 -2.85 -7.46
CA VAL A 88 -14.33 -2.32 -8.31
C VAL A 88 -14.65 -3.30 -9.44
N LEU A 89 -13.63 -3.89 -10.08
CA LEU A 89 -13.81 -4.86 -11.16
C LEU A 89 -14.41 -6.20 -10.70
N SER A 90 -14.07 -6.64 -9.49
CA SER A 90 -14.63 -7.86 -8.89
C SER A 90 -16.01 -7.65 -8.24
N GLY A 91 -16.47 -6.40 -8.10
CA GLY A 91 -17.72 -6.06 -7.41
C GLY A 91 -17.68 -6.24 -5.88
N SER A 92 -16.49 -6.52 -5.33
CA SER A 92 -16.28 -6.77 -3.90
C SER A 92 -16.05 -5.50 -3.07
N PHE A 93 -16.03 -4.32 -3.71
CA PHE A 93 -15.90 -3.04 -3.02
C PHE A 93 -17.08 -2.81 -2.08
N ARG A 94 -16.78 -2.77 -0.77
CA ARG A 94 -17.76 -2.51 0.28
C ARG A 94 -17.22 -1.46 1.24
N PHE A 95 -18.03 -0.46 1.53
CA PHE A 95 -17.72 0.51 2.57
C PHE A 95 -18.16 -0.08 3.92
N GLU A 96 -17.20 -0.60 4.69
CA GLU A 96 -17.46 -1.17 6.02
C GLU A 96 -16.86 -0.27 7.11
N ASN A 97 -17.70 0.29 7.97
CA ASN A 97 -17.27 1.13 9.10
C ASN A 97 -16.59 0.30 10.21
N VAL A 98 -17.03 -0.94 10.37
CA VAL A 98 -16.47 -1.92 11.32
C VAL A 98 -16.35 -3.23 10.57
N PRO A 99 -15.17 -3.85 10.50
CA PRO A 99 -15.04 -5.13 9.80
C PRO A 99 -15.90 -6.18 10.49
N LEU A 100 -16.56 -7.04 9.70
CA LEU A 100 -17.51 -8.04 10.20
C LEU A 100 -16.93 -8.89 11.34
N ILE A 101 -15.66 -9.28 11.25
CA ILE A 101 -14.94 -10.04 12.28
C ILE A 101 -14.94 -9.31 13.64
N TRP A 102 -14.75 -7.98 13.65
CA TRP A 102 -14.78 -7.19 14.88
C TRP A 102 -16.20 -7.03 15.42
N LYS A 103 -17.18 -6.87 14.52
CA LYS A 103 -18.60 -6.82 14.89
C LYS A 103 -19.06 -8.12 15.54
N GLU A 104 -18.56 -9.27 15.07
CA GLU A 104 -18.90 -10.60 15.60
C GLU A 104 -18.16 -10.93 16.90
N THR A 105 -16.89 -10.50 17.05
CA THR A 105 -16.06 -10.84 18.22
C THR A 105 -16.20 -9.88 19.39
N ILE A 106 -16.37 -8.58 19.13
CA ILE A 106 -16.39 -7.53 20.15
C ILE A 106 -17.79 -6.91 20.31
N GLY A 107 -18.68 -7.14 19.33
CA GLY A 107 -19.91 -6.39 19.19
C GLY A 107 -19.66 -5.09 18.42
N GLY A 108 -20.52 -4.78 17.44
CA GLY A 108 -20.47 -3.48 16.76
C GLY A 108 -20.58 -2.36 17.80
N GLY A 109 -19.71 -1.35 17.70
CA GLY A 109 -19.51 -0.30 18.71
C GLY A 109 -20.79 0.41 19.21
N PRO A 110 -20.61 1.30 20.21
CA PRO A 110 -21.48 1.44 21.38
C PRO A 110 -22.93 1.76 21.02
N LEU A 111 -23.83 1.26 21.87
CA LEU A 111 -25.28 1.53 21.90
C LEU A 111 -25.65 2.98 21.55
#